data_AF-A0A1F2YE77-F1
#
_entry.id   AF-A0A1F2YE77-F1
#
_cell.length_a   1.000
_cell.length_b   1.000
_cell.length_c   1.000
_cell.angle_alpha   90.00
_cell.angle_beta   90.00
_cell.angle_gamma   90.00
#
_symmetry.space_group_name_H-M   'P 1'
#
loop_
_entity.id
_entity.type
_entity.pdbx_description
1 polymer ?
#
loop_
_entity_poly.entity_id
_entity_poly.type
_entity_poly.pdbx_seq_one_letter_code
_entity_poly.pdbx_strand_id
1 'polypeptide(L)' 'MNLSVNGRHREMPDGATVSDLLEQFDLRHERVAVECNGRILQQESFPEHKLMDGDVVEVVRFVGGG' A
#
# COMPACT_ATOMS: atom_id res chain seq x y z
N MET A 1 11.89 1.81 8.03
CA MET A 1 10.90 2.88 8.22
C MET A 1 9.61 2.41 8.90
N ASN A 2 8.89 3.34 9.53
CA ASN A 2 7.64 3.17 10.24
C ASN A 2 6.49 3.80 9.46
N LEU A 3 5.46 3.00 9.15
CA LEU A 3 4.29 3.40 8.38
C LEU A 3 3.02 3.26 9.22
N SER A 4 1.97 4.01 8.87
CA SER A 4 0.61 3.71 9.30
C SER A 4 -0.15 3.07 8.14
N VAL A 5 -0.49 1.79 8.25
CA VAL A 5 -1.19 1.04 7.20
C VAL A 5 -2.58 0.66 7.70
N ASN A 6 -3.64 1.15 7.07
CA ASN A 6 -5.03 0.97 7.52
C ASN A 6 -5.21 1.29 9.02
N GLY A 7 -4.61 2.41 9.46
CA GLY A 7 -4.59 2.85 10.86
C GLY A 7 -3.74 2.00 11.84
N ARG A 8 -2.92 1.05 11.35
CA ARG A 8 -2.02 0.24 12.20
C ARG A 8 -0.56 0.51 11.88
N HIS A 9 0.25 0.63 12.92
CA HIS A 9 1.69 0.81 12.78
C HIS A 9 2.34 -0.43 12.15
N ARG A 10 3.22 -0.21 11.17
CA ARG A 10 3.93 -1.28 10.47
C ARG A 10 5.35 -0.85 10.10
N GLU A 11 6.30 -1.75 10.33
CA GLU A 11 7.68 -1.57 9.90
C GLU A 11 7.89 -2.13 8.50
N MET A 12 8.60 -1.37 7.67
CA MET A 12 9.04 -1.79 6.33
C MET A 12 10.52 -1.47 6.13
N PRO A 13 11.25 -2.24 5.31
CA PRO A 13 12.60 -1.88 4.91
C PRO A 13 12.63 -0.54 4.17
N ASP A 14 13.73 0.20 4.31
CA ASP A 14 13.89 1.45 3.58
C ASP A 14 13.97 1.19 2.07
N GLY A 15 13.29 2.03 1.29
CA GLY A 15 13.19 1.86 -0.16
C GLY A 15 12.17 0.82 -0.61
N ALA A 16 11.42 0.19 0.31
CA ALA A 16 10.28 -0.64 -0.04
C ALA A 16 9.22 0.15 -0.82
N THR A 17 8.54 -0.56 -1.70
CA THR A 17 7.51 -0.01 -2.59
C THR A 17 6.11 -0.38 -2.09
N VAL A 18 5.10 0.21 -2.72
CA VAL A 18 3.71 -0.20 -2.49
C VAL A 18 3.49 -1.67 -2.88
N SER A 19 4.15 -2.15 -3.95
CA SER A 19 4.13 -3.57 -4.33
C SER A 19 4.64 -4.47 -3.20
N ASP A 20 5.80 -4.15 -2.63
CA ASP A 20 6.39 -4.92 -1.53
C ASP A 20 5.47 -4.94 -0.30
N LEU A 21 4.79 -3.83 -0.02
CA LEU A 21 3.79 -3.76 1.05
C LEU A 21 2.63 -4.72 0.79
N LEU A 22 2.04 -4.70 -0.41
CA LEU A 22 0.90 -5.54 -0.78
C LEU A 22 1.25 -7.03 -0.76
N GLU A 23 2.46 -7.40 -1.19
CA GLU A 23 2.97 -8.77 -1.13
C GLU A 23 3.02 -9.30 0.31
N GLN A 24 3.44 -8.49 1.29
CA GLN A 24 3.44 -8.89 2.70
C GLN A 24 2.05 -9.13 3.28
N PHE A 25 1.00 -8.65 2.63
CA PHE A 25 -0.40 -8.89 3.02
C PHE A 25 -1.07 -9.98 2.17
N ASP A 26 -0.34 -10.65 1.28
CA ASP A 26 -0.88 -11.61 0.30
C ASP A 26 -2.05 -11.02 -0.51
N LEU A 27 -1.90 -9.74 -0.89
CA LEU A 27 -2.88 -8.99 -1.67
C LEU A 27 -2.44 -8.91 -3.13
N ARG A 28 -3.38 -9.23 -4.03
CA ARG A 28 -3.17 -9.07 -5.47
C ARG A 28 -3.51 -7.65 -5.89
N HIS A 29 -2.65 -7.05 -6.72
CA HIS A 29 -2.77 -5.66 -7.16
C HIS A 29 -4.12 -5.37 -7.82
N GLU A 30 -4.67 -6.30 -8.61
CA GLU A 30 -5.92 -6.11 -9.36
C GLU A 30 -7.17 -6.09 -8.47
N ARG A 31 -7.01 -6.41 -7.18
CA ARG A 31 -8.13 -6.51 -6.23
C ARG A 31 -8.09 -5.46 -5.13
N VAL A 32 -7.22 -4.46 -5.27
CA VAL A 32 -7.05 -3.41 -4.26
C VAL A 32 -6.96 -2.02 -4.89
N ALA A 33 -7.44 -1.04 -4.14
CA ALA A 33 -7.10 0.37 -4.34
C ALA A 33 -6.15 0.79 -3.20
N VAL A 34 -5.13 1.57 -3.54
CA VAL A 34 -4.16 2.08 -2.57
C VAL A 34 -4.18 3.61 -2.59
N GLU A 35 -4.28 4.20 -1.40
CA GLU A 35 -4.09 5.62 -1.15
C GLU A 35 -2.86 5.80 -0.27
N CYS A 36 -1.97 6.73 -0.64
CA CYS A 36 -0.81 7.12 0.15
C CYS A 36 -0.90 8.63 0.45
N ASN A 37 -0.93 8.98 1.74
CA ASN A 37 -0.98 10.37 2.22
C ASN A 37 -2.10 11.22 1.56
N GLY A 38 -3.31 10.68 1.43
CA GLY A 38 -4.42 11.40 0.80
C GLY A 38 -4.47 11.30 -0.73
N ARG A 39 -3.55 10.55 -1.36
CA ARG A 39 -3.44 10.45 -2.82
C ARG A 39 -3.65 9.01 -3.27
N ILE A 40 -4.68 8.79 -4.08
CA ILE A 40 -4.92 7.51 -4.73
C ILE A 40 -3.82 7.26 -5.76
N LEU A 41 -3.17 6.11 -5.64
CA LEU A 41 -2.10 5.68 -6.54
C LEU A 41 -2.67 4.85 -7.69
N GLN A 42 -2.10 5.02 -8.88
CA GLN A 42 -2.41 4.17 -10.03
C GLN A 42 -1.72 2.82 -9.86
N GLN A 43 -2.39 1.73 -10.24
CA GLN A 43 -1.88 0.37 -10.00
C GLN A 43 -0.52 0.12 -10.66
N GLU A 44 -0.31 0.71 -11.85
CA GLU A 44 0.95 0.62 -12.61
C GLU A 44 2.12 1.26 -11.86
N SER A 45 1.85 2.20 -10.95
CA SER A 45 2.87 2.88 -10.16
C SER A 45 3.30 2.10 -8.91
N PHE A 46 2.56 1.06 -8.49
CA PHE A 46 2.84 0.35 -7.23
C PHE A 46 4.26 -0.22 -7.14
N PRO A 47 4.85 -0.81 -8.20
CA PRO A 47 6.22 -1.34 -8.16
C PRO A 47 7.31 -0.26 -8.11
N GLU A 48 6.99 0.99 -8.45
CA GLU A 48 7.96 2.09 -8.54
C GLU A 48 7.77 3.12 -7.41
N HIS A 49 6.57 3.16 -6.82
CA HIS A 49 6.23 4.09 -5.76
C HIS A 49 6.87 3.65 -4.44
N LYS A 50 8.01 4.27 -4.12
CA LYS A 50 8.70 4.07 -2.85
C LYS A 50 7.92 4.69 -1.70
N LEU A 51 7.76 3.92 -0.65
CA LEU A 51 7.22 4.37 0.62
C LEU A 51 8.33 5.06 1.42
N MET A 52 7.94 6.06 2.20
CA MET A 52 8.81 6.87 3.04
C MET A 52 8.41 6.73 4.51
N ASP A 53 9.36 7.00 5.41
CA ASP A 53 9.10 6.99 6.85
C ASP A 53 8.00 7.99 7.23
N GLY A 54 7.03 7.50 8.00
CA GLY A 54 5.86 8.26 8.42
C GLY A 54 4.69 8.24 7.44
N ASP A 55 4.79 7.58 6.27
CA ASP A 55 3.68 7.54 5.32
C ASP A 55 2.44 6.85 5.91
N VAL A 56 1.28 7.41 5.57
CA VAL A 56 -0.03 6.84 5.87
C VAL A 56 -0.58 6.19 4.61
N VAL A 57 -0.77 4.89 4.65
CA VAL A 57 -1.21 4.07 3.52
C VAL A 57 -2.54 3.40 3.84
N GLU A 58 -3.55 3.67 3.02
CA GLU A 58 -4.84 2.99 3.08
C GLU A 58 -4.96 2.02 1.91
N VAL A 59 -5.25 0.75 2.22
CA VAL A 59 -5.40 -0.35 1.26
C VAL A 59 -6.81 -0.89 1.38
N VAL A 60 -7.63 -0.65 0.36
CA VAL A 60 -9.02 -1.09 0.31
C VAL A 60 -9.16 -2.22 -0.70
N ARG A 61 -9.74 -3.34 -0.28
CA ARG A 61 -9.98 -4.50 -1.16
C ARG A 61 -11.35 -4.37 -1.82
N PHE A 62 -11.41 -4.61 -3.12
CA PHE A 62 -12.71 -4.71 -3.80
C PHE A 62 -13.41 -5.99 -3.32
N VAL A 63 -14.55 -5.82 -2.65
CA VAL A 63 -15.49 -6.92 -2.40
C VAL A 63 -16.37 -7.04 -3.64
N GLY A 64 -16.19 -8.12 -4.41
CA GLY A 64 -17.03 -8.38 -5.58
C GLY A 64 -18.48 -8.55 -5.15
N GLY A 65 -19.36 -7.67 -5.62
CA GLY A 65 -20.79 -7.95 -5.70
C GLY A 65 -21.01 -9.08 -6.71
N GLY A 66 -21.93 -10.01 -6.38
CA GLY A 66 -22.18 -11.24 -7.13
C GLY A 66 -22.62 -11.06 -8.58
#